data_AF-A0A098C1H2-F1
#
_entry.id   AF-A0A098C1H2-F1
#
_cell.length_a   1.000
_cell.length_b   1.000
_cell.length_c   1.000
_cell.angle_alpha   90.00
_cell.angle_beta   90.00
_cell.angle_gamma   90.00
#
_symmetry.space_group_name_H-M   'P 1'
#
loop_
_entity.id
_entity.type
_entity.pdbx_description
1 polymer ?
#
loop_
_entity_poly.entity_id
_entity_poly.type
_entity_poly.pdbx_seq_one_letter_code
_entity_poly.pdbx_strand_id
1 'polypeptide(L)'
;MKKSKIFLLAAAFITCLTSLQAQDWPQFLGPTRNSFSPEKGILRTWPETGPEVLWTAPVGIGYGGPVVKDGKVYILDREVTGGK
;
A
#
# COMPACT_ATOMS: atom_id res chain seq x y z
N MET A 1 33.00 22.07 -14.75
CA MET A 1 31.58 22.28 -15.16
C MET A 1 30.80 20.99 -15.38
N LYS A 2 31.28 19.99 -16.15
CA LYS A 2 30.55 18.72 -16.37
C LYS A 2 30.26 17.92 -15.09
N LYS A 3 31.23 17.82 -14.16
CA LYS A 3 31.09 17.10 -12.88
C LYS A 3 30.07 17.74 -11.93
N SER A 4 29.95 19.07 -11.93
CA SER A 4 28.97 19.81 -11.11
C SER A 4 27.54 19.61 -11.63
N LYS A 5 27.33 19.57 -12.96
CA LYS A 5 26.02 19.23 -13.55
C LYS A 5 25.60 17.79 -13.24
N ILE A 6 26.54 16.84 -13.28
CA ILE A 6 26.30 15.43 -12.89
C ILE A 6 25.94 15.32 -11.41
N PHE A 7 26.63 16.06 -10.55
CA PHE A 7 26.34 16.07 -9.11
C PHE A 7 24.96 16.65 -8.81
N LEU A 8 24.57 17.73 -9.50
CA LEU A 8 23.25 18.35 -9.39
C LEU A 8 22.13 17.42 -9.90
N LEU A 9 22.36 16.71 -11.01
CA LEU A 9 21.42 15.72 -11.54
C LEU A 9 21.26 14.52 -10.59
N ALA A 10 22.36 14.03 -10.01
CA ALA A 10 22.32 12.94 -9.03
C ALA A 10 21.59 13.37 -7.75
N ALA A 11 21.84 14.59 -7.25
CA ALA A 11 21.14 15.13 -6.09
C ALA A 11 19.63 15.29 -6.35
N ALA A 12 19.25 15.78 -7.53
CA ALA A 12 17.84 15.91 -7.94
C ALA A 12 17.15 14.54 -8.10
N PHE A 13 17.88 13.51 -8.53
CA PHE A 13 17.36 12.16 -8.63
C PHE A 13 17.11 11.53 -7.25
N ILE A 14 18.03 11.75 -6.30
CA ILE A 14 17.92 11.25 -4.92
C ILE A 14 16.74 11.89 -4.18
N THR A 15 16.49 13.19 -4.35
CA THR A 15 15.33 13.86 -3.75
C THR A 15 13.99 13.44 -4.36
N CYS A 16 13.98 12.98 -5.61
CA CYS A 16 12.77 12.47 -6.26
C CYS A 16 12.38 11.08 -5.74
N LEU A 17 13.35 10.25 -5.35
CA LEU A 17 13.10 8.92 -4.79
C LEU A 17 12.44 8.98 -3.39
N THR A 18 12.64 10.06 -2.64
CA THR A 18 12.07 10.21 -1.29
C THR A 18 10.63 10.68 -1.26
N SER A 19 10.07 11.17 -2.37
CA SER A 19 8.70 11.71 -2.42
C SER A 19 7.63 10.67 -2.75
N LEU A 20 8.02 9.44 -3.11
CA LEU A 20 7.09 8.38 -3.50
C LEU A 20 6.75 7.47 -2.31
N GLN A 21 6.16 8.05 -1.25
CA GLN A 21 5.60 7.26 -0.16
C GLN A 21 4.10 7.08 -0.38
N ALA A 22 3.69 5.84 -0.66
CA ALA A 22 2.29 5.45 -0.53
C ALA A 22 1.84 5.66 0.92
N GLN A 23 0.62 6.13 1.14
CA GLN A 23 0.12 6.38 2.49
C GLN A 23 -0.16 5.04 3.19
N ASP A 24 0.36 4.89 4.41
CA ASP A 24 0.03 3.74 5.25
C ASP A 24 -1.43 3.76 5.70
N TRP A 25 -1.96 2.57 6.01
CA TRP A 25 -3.27 2.39 6.63
C TRP A 25 -3.13 1.54 7.90
N PRO A 26 -2.52 2.08 8.97
CA PRO A 26 -1.98 1.25 10.05
C PRO A 26 -3.01 0.80 11.09
N GLN A 27 -4.26 1.28 11.03
CA GLN A 27 -5.28 1.02 12.04
C GLN A 27 -6.70 1.04 11.45
N PHE A 28 -7.66 0.59 12.24
CA PHE A 28 -9.08 0.64 11.89
C PHE A 28 -9.50 2.08 11.56
N LEU A 29 -10.27 2.23 10.46
CA LEU A 29 -10.69 3.52 9.90
C LEU A 29 -9.54 4.41 9.39
N GLY A 30 -8.32 3.87 9.27
CA GLY A 30 -7.19 4.55 8.65
C GLY A 30 -6.40 5.48 9.59
N PRO A 31 -5.41 6.21 9.05
CA PRO A 31 -4.52 7.05 9.85
C PRO A 31 -5.27 8.13 10.64
N THR A 32 -6.37 8.64 10.07
CA THR A 32 -7.24 9.68 10.65
C THR A 32 -8.48 9.14 11.37
N ARG A 33 -8.64 7.81 11.45
CA ARG A 33 -9.78 7.13 12.09
C ARG A 33 -11.17 7.56 11.60
N ASN A 34 -11.30 7.91 10.32
CA ASN A 34 -12.54 8.42 9.74
C ASN A 34 -12.95 7.69 8.44
N SER A 35 -12.28 6.57 8.11
CA SER A 35 -12.51 5.79 6.88
C SER A 35 -12.36 6.60 5.60
N PHE A 36 -11.60 7.69 5.63
CA PHE A 36 -11.39 8.54 4.46
C PHE A 36 -9.97 8.36 3.90
N SER A 37 -9.90 8.17 2.58
CA SER A 37 -8.68 8.05 1.79
C SER A 37 -8.53 9.32 0.94
N PRO A 38 -7.44 10.11 1.09
CA PRO A 38 -7.22 11.32 0.29
C PRO A 38 -6.77 11.04 -1.15
N GLU A 39 -6.43 9.80 -1.49
CA GLU A 39 -5.92 9.36 -2.79
C GLU A 39 -6.83 9.75 -3.96
N LYS A 40 -6.20 10.12 -5.08
CA LYS A 40 -6.83 10.57 -6.32
C LYS A 40 -6.32 9.73 -7.50
N GLY A 41 -6.96 9.86 -8.66
CA GLY A 41 -6.55 9.14 -9.87
C GLY A 41 -6.82 7.62 -9.84
N ILE A 42 -7.60 7.14 -8.86
CA ILE A 42 -8.05 5.76 -8.81
C ILE A 42 -9.13 5.50 -9.88
N LEU A 43 -9.14 4.28 -10.41
CA LEU A 43 -10.14 3.85 -11.38
C LEU A 43 -11.55 3.96 -10.77
N ARG A 44 -12.48 4.55 -11.53
CA ARG A 44 -13.91 4.62 -11.18
C ARG A 44 -14.72 3.47 -11.78
N THR A 45 -14.18 2.86 -12.83
CA THR A 45 -14.73 1.68 -13.50
C THR A 45 -13.59 0.72 -13.75
N TRP A 46 -13.82 -0.56 -13.50
CA TRP A 46 -12.83 -1.60 -13.79
C TRP A 46 -12.93 -2.04 -15.25
N PRO A 47 -11.83 -2.54 -15.84
CA PRO A 47 -11.89 -3.29 -17.09
C PRO A 47 -12.81 -4.50 -16.96
N GLU A 48 -13.30 -5.05 -18.08
CA GLU A 48 -14.13 -6.27 -18.08
C GLU A 48 -13.43 -7.45 -17.39
N THR A 49 -12.11 -7.54 -17.53
CA THR A 49 -11.28 -8.57 -16.90
C THR A 49 -10.92 -8.27 -15.44
N GLY A 50 -11.33 -7.11 -14.91
CA GLY A 50 -10.91 -6.61 -13.61
C GLY A 50 -9.50 -5.98 -13.60
N PRO A 51 -9.07 -5.41 -12.47
CA PRO A 51 -7.70 -4.94 -12.28
C PRO A 51 -6.72 -6.13 -12.25
N GLU A 52 -5.46 -5.87 -12.58
CA GLU A 52 -4.39 -6.85 -12.45
C GLU A 52 -4.21 -7.27 -10.98
N VAL A 53 -4.18 -8.58 -10.73
CA VAL A 53 -3.92 -9.13 -9.40
C VAL A 53 -2.41 -9.29 -9.22
N LEU A 54 -1.82 -8.45 -8.37
CA LEU A 54 -0.37 -8.47 -8.12
C LEU A 54 0.09 -9.66 -7.27
N TRP A 55 -0.73 -10.07 -6.29
CA TRP A 55 -0.45 -11.20 -5.42
C TRP A 55 -1.73 -11.68 -4.72
N THR A 56 -1.68 -12.91 -4.19
CA THR A 56 -2.71 -13.48 -3.32
C THR A 56 -2.04 -14.23 -2.17
N ALA A 57 -2.74 -14.38 -1.05
CA ALA A 57 -2.28 -15.15 0.10
C ALA A 57 -3.45 -15.93 0.71
N PRO A 58 -3.25 -17.18 1.13
CA PRO A 58 -4.25 -17.92 1.90
C PRO A 58 -4.43 -17.26 3.28
N VAL A 59 -5.67 -17.11 3.73
CA VAL A 59 -6.03 -16.58 5.05
C VAL A 59 -7.08 -17.47 5.69
N GLY A 60 -7.02 -17.62 7.01
CA GLY A 60 -8.02 -18.30 7.82
C GLY A 60 -9.29 -17.48 8.04
N ILE A 61 -10.15 -17.95 8.95
CA ILE A 61 -11.36 -17.20 9.31
C ILE A 61 -10.96 -15.99 10.14
N GLY A 62 -11.59 -14.83 9.94
CA GLY A 62 -11.31 -13.64 10.74
C GLY A 62 -12.34 -12.53 10.52
N TYR A 63 -12.43 -11.61 11.47
CA TYR A 63 -13.28 -10.41 11.38
C TYR A 63 -12.45 -9.13 11.22
N GLY A 64 -11.12 -9.22 11.31
CA GLY A 64 -10.22 -8.08 11.16
C GLY A 64 -10.01 -7.72 9.70
N GLY A 65 -10.22 -6.44 9.36
CA GLY A 65 -9.78 -5.91 8.07
C GLY A 65 -8.25 -5.80 8.00
N PRO A 66 -7.67 -5.76 6.78
CA PRO A 66 -6.23 -5.61 6.62
C PRO A 66 -5.76 -4.22 7.05
N VAL A 67 -4.55 -4.15 7.61
CA VAL A 67 -3.82 -2.90 7.84
C VAL A 67 -2.50 -2.92 7.07
N VAL A 68 -2.06 -1.75 6.61
CA VAL A 68 -0.84 -1.61 5.80
C VAL A 68 0.13 -0.69 6.50
N LYS A 69 1.37 -1.15 6.67
CA LYS A 69 2.45 -0.35 7.26
C LYS A 69 3.80 -0.75 6.67
N ASP A 70 4.57 0.23 6.21
CA ASP A 70 5.95 0.06 5.73
C ASP A 70 6.06 -1.01 4.62
N GLY A 71 5.13 -0.97 3.67
CA GLY A 71 5.08 -1.90 2.54
C GLY A 71 4.64 -3.32 2.88
N LYS A 72 4.09 -3.55 4.08
CA LYS A 72 3.58 -4.85 4.53
C LYS A 72 2.08 -4.79 4.80
N VAL A 73 1.40 -5.88 4.48
CA VAL A 73 -0.01 -6.10 4.82
C VAL A 73 -0.08 -7.02 6.03
N TYR A 74 -0.82 -6.62 7.05
CA TYR A 74 -1.10 -7.41 8.24
C TYR A 74 -2.58 -7.70 8.29
N ILE A 75 -2.93 -8.96 8.53
CA ILE A 75 -4.31 -9.40 8.70
C ILE A 75 -4.37 -10.32 9.93
N LEU A 76 -5.41 -10.15 10.74
CA LEU A 76 -5.68 -11.06 11.85
C LEU A 76 -6.68 -12.10 11.36
N ASP A 77 -6.20 -13.33 11.24
CA ASP A 77 -7.02 -14.50 11.00
C ASP A 77 -6.83 -15.53 12.13
N ARG A 78 -7.62 -16.60 12.07
CA ARG A 78 -7.44 -17.79 12.89
C ARG A 78 -7.45 -19.01 11.99
N GLU A 79 -6.47 -19.87 12.24
CA GLU A 79 -6.48 -21.22 11.71
C GLU A 79 -7.64 -21.99 12.37
N VAL A 80 -8.48 -22.63 11.56
CA VAL A 80 -9.53 -23.51 12.09
C VAL A 80 -8.96 -24.92 12.13
N THR A 81 -8.15 -25.20 13.13
CA THR A 81 -7.66 -26.55 13.38
C THR A 81 -8.72 -27.29 14.22
N GLY A 82 -9.51 -28.15 13.59
CA GLY A 82 -10.51 -29.01 14.25
C GLY A 82 -11.92 -28.42 14.25
N GLY A 83 -12.71 -28.77 13.24
CA GLY A 83 -14.07 -28.29 13.07
C GLY A 83 -14.97 -28.53 14.29
N LYS A 84 -15.50 -27.42 14.83
CA LYS A 84 -16.92 -27.23 15.12
C LYS A 84 -17.29 -25.78 14.80
#